data_AF-A0A3D1V1T0-F1
#
_entry.id   AF-A0A3D1V1T0-F1
#
_cell.length_a   1.000
_cell.length_b   1.000
_cell.length_c   1.000
_cell.angle_alpha   90.00
_cell.angle_beta   90.00
_cell.angle_gamma   90.00
#
_symmetry.space_group_name_H-M   'P 1'
#
loop_
_entity.id
_entity.type
_entity.pdbx_description
1 polymer ?
#
loop_
_entity_poly.entity_id
_entity_poly.type
_entity_poly.pdbx_seq_one_letter_code
_entity_poly.pdbx_strand_id
1 'polypeptide(L)'
;MSDNINWGMITDGVTFQSLVAKLIYFQDAEARLFDRPGKDAGIDILSGNKQTVYQAKFRVDNSFEKICTIAKEELENIKKYKNDNGYERDCWTGVDRWIIVSNFTVNPNDNTKWDSISTEFKNEGIEADYWNLLKLESELNKFPVITAEYFSGKNRVFLSVIEAEAALKTEAQFAETLSIPYIGHSEEQKLFDDFLLSKETRVLPIIGEGGIGKTRFLIEIVQKAARNPIQVLWANVETMTCSNDWINAINPSAETLVIIDEPESVSLIRRVFEFIRADKWKAVIALRPVRLAPWLD
;
A
#
# COMPACT_ATOMS: atom_id res chain seq x y z
N MET A 1 -17.11 10.95 -7.08
CA MET A 1 -17.48 10.45 -8.42
C MET A 1 -16.56 9.28 -8.66
N SER A 2 -17.09 8.09 -8.99
CA SER A 2 -16.24 7.00 -9.45
C SER A 2 -15.65 7.41 -10.79
N ASP A 3 -14.36 7.70 -10.85
CA ASP A 3 -13.67 7.74 -12.13
C ASP A 3 -13.94 6.39 -12.81
N ASN A 4 -14.45 6.45 -14.04
CA ASN A 4 -14.91 5.26 -14.75
C ASN A 4 -13.68 4.39 -15.03
N ILE A 5 -13.51 3.29 -14.29
CA ILE A 5 -12.33 2.41 -14.38
C ILE A 5 -12.33 1.78 -15.77
N ASN A 6 -11.40 2.22 -16.62
CA ASN A 6 -11.21 1.66 -17.95
C ASN A 6 -10.16 0.55 -17.90
N TRP A 7 -10.59 -0.69 -17.66
CA TRP A 7 -9.72 -1.86 -17.67
C TRP A 7 -8.93 -2.06 -18.98
N GLY A 8 -9.38 -1.46 -20.10
CA GLY A 8 -8.64 -1.44 -21.36
C GLY A 8 -7.30 -0.70 -21.30
N MET A 9 -7.04 0.09 -20.25
CA MET A 9 -5.73 0.71 -20.00
C MET A 9 -4.70 -0.26 -19.42
N ILE A 10 -5.14 -1.42 -18.90
CA ILE A 10 -4.28 -2.47 -18.35
C ILE A 10 -4.13 -3.56 -19.41
N THR A 11 -3.10 -3.44 -20.25
CA THR A 11 -2.93 -4.29 -21.44
C THR A 11 -2.03 -5.51 -21.22
N ASP A 12 -1.30 -5.56 -20.11
CA ASP A 12 -0.29 -6.57 -19.84
C ASP A 12 -0.25 -6.98 -18.37
N GLY A 13 0.39 -8.13 -18.12
CA GLY A 13 0.47 -8.71 -16.78
C GLY A 13 1.32 -7.90 -15.81
N VAL A 14 2.38 -7.25 -16.27
CA VAL A 14 3.28 -6.46 -15.43
C VAL A 14 2.52 -5.27 -14.84
N THR A 15 1.77 -4.55 -15.68
CA THR A 15 0.95 -3.43 -15.27
C THR A 15 -0.16 -3.87 -14.30
N PHE A 16 -0.82 -5.00 -14.57
CA PHE A 16 -1.84 -5.56 -13.68
C PHE A 16 -1.26 -5.97 -12.31
N GLN A 17 -0.12 -6.64 -12.31
CA GLN A 17 0.55 -7.09 -11.08
C GLN A 17 1.04 -5.89 -10.26
N SER A 18 1.56 -4.86 -10.92
CA SER A 18 1.92 -3.60 -10.28
C SER A 18 0.72 -2.92 -9.62
N LEU A 19 -0.43 -2.88 -10.31
CA LEU A 19 -1.70 -2.37 -9.76
C LEU A 19 -2.12 -3.13 -8.50
N VAL A 20 -2.14 -4.47 -8.56
CA VAL A 20 -2.53 -5.31 -7.43
C VAL A 20 -1.56 -5.15 -6.26
N ALA A 21 -0.26 -5.09 -6.52
CA ALA A 21 0.74 -4.90 -5.50
C ALA A 21 0.56 -3.58 -4.74
N LYS A 22 0.35 -2.48 -5.47
CA LYS A 22 0.06 -1.20 -4.84
C LYS A 22 -1.22 -1.22 -4.04
N LEU A 23 -2.29 -1.82 -4.58
CA LEU A 23 -3.55 -1.93 -3.85
C LEU A 23 -3.35 -2.59 -2.49
N ILE A 24 -2.58 -3.69 -2.45
CA ILE A 24 -2.27 -4.38 -1.20
C ILE A 24 -1.36 -3.54 -0.30
N TYR A 25 -0.34 -2.87 -0.81
CA TYR A 25 0.55 -2.01 0.01
C TYR A 25 -0.15 -0.82 0.65
N PHE A 26 -1.19 -0.28 0.01
CA PHE A 26 -2.01 0.77 0.59
C PHE A 26 -3.00 0.24 1.64
N GLN A 27 -3.33 -1.06 1.60
CA GLN A 27 -4.18 -1.72 2.60
C GLN A 27 -3.38 -2.25 3.80
N ASP A 28 -2.15 -2.72 3.54
CA ASP A 28 -1.29 -3.39 4.49
C ASP A 28 0.16 -2.92 4.29
N ALA A 29 0.62 -2.03 5.18
CA ALA A 29 1.95 -1.46 5.13
C ALA A 29 3.07 -2.42 5.55
N GLU A 30 2.73 -3.60 6.06
CA GLU A 30 3.69 -4.65 6.42
C GLU A 30 3.71 -5.79 5.38
N ALA A 31 2.89 -5.71 4.33
CA ALA A 31 2.89 -6.66 3.23
C ALA A 31 4.24 -6.68 2.51
N ARG A 32 4.61 -7.85 1.95
CA ARG A 32 5.90 -8.06 1.29
C ARG A 32 5.78 -8.95 0.07
N LEU A 33 6.57 -8.66 -0.96
CA LEU A 33 6.76 -9.57 -2.09
C LEU A 33 7.45 -10.84 -1.62
N PHE A 34 6.90 -11.99 -2.00
CA PHE A 34 7.47 -13.29 -1.72
C PHE A 34 8.24 -13.85 -2.93
N ASP A 35 7.93 -13.46 -4.17
CA ASP A 35 8.64 -13.97 -5.36
C ASP A 35 9.38 -12.90 -6.19
N ARG A 36 10.54 -13.29 -6.75
CA ARG A 36 11.34 -12.51 -7.72
C ARG A 36 10.76 -12.75 -9.13
N PRO A 37 10.96 -11.84 -10.09
CA PRO A 37 10.40 -11.97 -11.44
C PRO A 37 10.92 -13.22 -12.15
N GLY A 38 10.13 -14.29 -12.13
CA GLY A 38 10.24 -15.39 -13.07
C GLY A 38 9.77 -14.97 -14.47
N LYS A 39 9.95 -15.86 -15.43
CA LYS A 39 9.58 -15.66 -16.85
C LYS A 39 8.09 -15.27 -17.06
N ASP A 40 7.25 -15.55 -16.06
CA ASP A 40 5.80 -15.37 -16.11
C ASP A 40 5.30 -14.09 -15.38
N ALA A 41 6.21 -13.24 -14.92
CA ALA A 41 5.95 -11.97 -14.22
C ALA A 41 5.12 -12.08 -12.93
N GLY A 42 4.69 -13.27 -12.50
CA GLY A 42 3.88 -13.51 -11.30
C GLY A 42 4.37 -12.71 -10.08
N ILE A 43 3.45 -11.95 -9.47
CA ILE A 43 3.68 -11.32 -8.18
C ILE A 43 2.85 -12.06 -7.14
N ASP A 44 3.55 -12.62 -6.17
CA ASP A 44 2.94 -13.21 -4.99
C ASP A 44 3.32 -12.35 -3.76
N ILE A 45 2.32 -11.93 -3.00
CA ILE A 45 2.45 -10.98 -1.87
C ILE A 45 1.97 -11.68 -0.60
N LEU A 46 2.79 -11.64 0.43
CA LEU A 46 2.43 -12.09 1.76
C LEU A 46 1.97 -10.88 2.59
N SER A 47 0.82 -11.00 3.24
CA SER A 47 0.33 -9.99 4.19
C SER A 47 1.30 -9.80 5.37
N GLY A 48 1.22 -8.64 6.03
CA GLY A 48 2.07 -8.28 7.17
C GLY A 48 1.93 -9.23 8.36
N ASN A 49 0.71 -9.71 8.62
CA ASN A 49 0.44 -10.74 9.63
C ASN A 49 0.90 -12.15 9.19
N LYS A 50 1.39 -12.32 7.97
CA LYS A 50 1.87 -13.57 7.37
C LYS A 50 0.81 -14.68 7.22
N GLN A 51 -0.47 -14.32 7.29
CA GLN A 51 -1.58 -15.28 7.21
C GLN A 51 -2.18 -15.40 5.82
N THR A 52 -2.06 -14.37 4.97
CA THR A 52 -2.67 -14.34 3.64
C THR A 52 -1.63 -14.20 2.54
N VAL A 53 -1.70 -15.09 1.56
CA VAL A 53 -0.94 -14.97 0.30
C VAL A 53 -1.88 -14.48 -0.80
N TYR A 54 -1.50 -13.40 -1.47
CA TYR A 54 -2.14 -12.88 -2.66
C TYR A 54 -1.32 -13.25 -3.90
N GLN A 55 -1.96 -13.84 -4.90
CA GLN A 55 -1.30 -14.25 -6.13
C GLN A 55 -1.94 -13.56 -7.34
N ALA A 56 -1.22 -12.64 -7.96
CA ALA A 56 -1.71 -11.83 -9.07
C ALA A 56 -1.45 -12.48 -10.43
N LYS A 57 -2.51 -12.87 -11.15
CA LYS A 57 -2.43 -13.48 -12.47
C LYS A 57 -3.27 -12.71 -13.50
N PHE A 58 -2.60 -12.17 -14.52
CA PHE A 58 -3.27 -11.54 -15.66
C PHE A 58 -3.39 -12.50 -16.84
N ARG A 59 -4.53 -12.50 -17.52
CA ARG A 59 -4.79 -13.33 -18.71
C ARG A 59 -5.53 -12.54 -19.77
N VAL A 60 -5.11 -12.69 -21.03
CA VAL A 60 -5.86 -12.17 -22.19
C VAL A 60 -7.14 -12.99 -22.40
N ASP A 61 -7.11 -14.28 -22.05
CA ASP A 61 -8.19 -15.25 -22.14
C ASP A 61 -8.78 -15.59 -20.74
N ASN A 62 -9.38 -14.59 -20.11
CA ASN A 62 -9.76 -14.51 -18.69
C ASN A 62 -11.02 -15.29 -18.25
N SER A 63 -11.16 -16.58 -18.60
CA SER A 63 -12.32 -17.37 -18.15
C SER A 63 -12.20 -17.88 -16.71
N PHE A 64 -13.33 -17.98 -16.01
CA PHE A 64 -13.41 -18.53 -14.65
C PHE A 64 -12.88 -19.97 -14.56
N GLU A 65 -13.09 -20.78 -15.61
CA GLU A 65 -12.60 -22.16 -15.67
C GLU A 65 -11.07 -22.24 -15.64
N LYS A 66 -10.37 -21.28 -16.26
CA LYS A 66 -8.90 -21.23 -16.18
C LYS A 66 -8.42 -20.86 -14.79
N ILE A 67 -9.14 -19.97 -14.11
CA ILE A 67 -8.86 -19.65 -12.70
C ILE A 67 -9.02 -20.89 -11.83
N CYS A 68 -10.05 -21.70 -12.08
CA CYS A 68 -10.23 -22.99 -11.40
C CYS A 68 -9.06 -23.95 -11.63
N THR A 69 -8.57 -24.05 -12.87
CA THR A 69 -7.40 -24.87 -13.20
C THR A 69 -6.15 -24.39 -12.47
N ILE A 70 -5.88 -23.08 -12.48
CA ILE A 70 -4.74 -22.49 -11.77
C ILE A 70 -4.84 -22.75 -10.27
N ALA A 71 -6.03 -22.60 -9.68
CA ALA A 71 -6.22 -22.86 -8.26
C ALA A 71 -5.90 -24.31 -7.89
N LYS A 72 -6.29 -25.27 -8.74
CA LYS A 72 -5.95 -26.70 -8.53
C LYS A 72 -4.45 -26.96 -8.68
N GLU A 73 -3.80 -26.37 -9.67
CA GLU A 73 -2.35 -26.45 -9.84
C GLU A 73 -1.60 -25.86 -8.64
N GLU A 74 -2.07 -24.71 -8.14
CA GLU A 74 -1.48 -24.05 -6.97
C GLU A 74 -1.69 -24.87 -5.70
N LEU A 75 -2.85 -25.51 -5.51
CA LEU A 75 -3.08 -26.42 -4.39
C LEU A 75 -2.05 -27.57 -4.36
N GLU A 76 -1.76 -28.16 -5.52
CA GLU A 76 -0.72 -29.19 -5.63
C GLU A 76 0.68 -28.65 -5.34
N ASN A 77 0.96 -27.39 -5.66
CA ASN A 77 2.23 -26.75 -5.32
C ASN A 77 2.33 -26.47 -3.81
N ILE A 78 1.27 -25.95 -3.19
CA ILE A 78 1.21 -25.70 -1.74
C ILE A 78 1.47 -26.99 -0.95
N LYS A 79 0.88 -28.12 -1.37
CA LYS A 79 1.15 -29.43 -0.76
C LYS A 79 2.64 -29.79 -0.82
N LYS A 80 3.36 -29.41 -1.89
CA LYS A 80 4.81 -29.62 -1.99
C LYS A 80 5.58 -28.65 -1.08
N TYR A 81 5.23 -27.36 -1.10
CA TYR A 81 5.91 -26.33 -0.31
C TYR A 81 5.89 -26.65 1.19
N LYS A 82 4.80 -27.22 1.71
CA LYS A 82 4.70 -27.64 3.12
C LYS A 82 5.67 -28.76 3.51
N ASN A 83 6.08 -29.59 2.54
CA ASN A 83 6.94 -30.75 2.77
C ASN A 83 8.42 -30.48 2.43
N ASP A 84 8.73 -29.32 1.84
CA ASP A 84 10.09 -28.94 1.47
C ASP A 84 10.85 -28.28 2.65
N ASN A 85 12.16 -28.13 2.55
CA ASN A 85 13.00 -27.36 3.49
C ASN A 85 13.56 -26.10 2.82
N GLY A 86 12.75 -25.45 1.99
CA GLY A 86 13.11 -24.29 1.17
C GLY A 86 12.50 -22.97 1.64
N TYR A 87 12.86 -21.90 0.93
CA TYR A 87 12.33 -20.55 1.13
C TYR A 87 10.80 -20.47 0.96
N GLU A 88 10.24 -21.30 0.08
CA GLU A 88 8.81 -21.44 -0.15
C GLU A 88 8.09 -21.91 1.12
N ARG A 89 8.67 -22.85 1.88
CA ARG A 89 8.10 -23.27 3.15
C ARG A 89 8.06 -22.12 4.15
N ASP A 90 9.12 -21.33 4.26
CA ASP A 90 9.17 -20.19 5.17
C ASP A 90 8.08 -19.15 4.84
N CYS A 91 7.76 -18.99 3.55
CA CYS A 91 6.73 -18.06 3.10
C CYS A 91 5.31 -18.59 3.31
N TRP A 92 5.11 -19.90 3.24
CA TRP A 92 3.82 -20.57 3.47
C TRP A 92 3.60 -20.99 4.93
N THR A 93 4.60 -20.84 5.80
CA THR A 93 4.48 -21.16 7.23
C THR A 93 3.56 -20.15 7.92
N GLY A 94 2.47 -20.65 8.48
CA GLY A 94 1.46 -19.84 9.17
C GLY A 94 0.39 -19.22 8.25
N VAL A 95 0.47 -19.47 6.95
CA VAL A 95 -0.55 -19.04 5.97
C VAL A 95 -1.79 -19.92 6.13
N ASP A 96 -2.93 -19.28 6.38
CA ASP A 96 -4.24 -19.91 6.49
C ASP A 96 -5.21 -19.42 5.41
N ARG A 97 -4.81 -18.44 4.59
CA ARG A 97 -5.63 -17.90 3.50
C ARG A 97 -4.82 -17.69 2.22
N TRP A 98 -5.42 -18.05 1.10
CA TRP A 98 -4.88 -17.80 -0.23
C TRP A 98 -5.90 -17.09 -1.11
N ILE A 99 -5.47 -16.04 -1.79
CA ILE A 99 -6.31 -15.20 -2.63
C ILE A 99 -5.71 -15.10 -4.03
N ILE A 100 -6.39 -15.66 -5.02
CA ILE A 100 -6.05 -15.42 -6.43
C ILE A 100 -6.68 -14.11 -6.90
N VAL A 101 -5.84 -13.20 -7.41
CA VAL A 101 -6.27 -11.90 -7.92
C VAL A 101 -6.10 -11.91 -9.43
N SER A 102 -7.20 -11.74 -10.18
CA SER A 102 -7.14 -11.85 -11.63
C SER A 102 -8.23 -11.04 -12.34
N ASN A 103 -8.02 -10.77 -13.62
CA ASN A 103 -8.82 -9.89 -14.45
C ASN A 103 -10.04 -10.59 -15.08
N PHE A 104 -10.77 -11.41 -14.33
CA PHE A 104 -11.95 -12.14 -14.81
C PHE A 104 -13.26 -11.58 -14.23
N THR A 105 -14.39 -12.01 -14.81
CA THR A 105 -15.74 -11.80 -14.27
C THR A 105 -16.32 -13.11 -13.80
N VAL A 106 -17.25 -13.05 -12.84
CA VAL A 106 -17.90 -14.22 -12.24
C VAL A 106 -19.37 -14.21 -12.61
N ASN A 107 -19.88 -15.36 -13.04
CA ASN A 107 -21.31 -15.58 -13.22
C ASN A 107 -21.89 -16.41 -12.07
N PRO A 108 -23.21 -16.39 -11.83
CA PRO A 108 -23.81 -17.17 -10.74
C PRO A 108 -23.48 -18.67 -10.74
N ASN A 109 -23.32 -19.28 -11.93
CA ASN A 109 -22.98 -20.69 -12.09
C ASN A 109 -21.51 -21.03 -11.72
N ASP A 110 -20.65 -20.03 -11.60
CA ASP A 110 -19.23 -20.21 -11.26
C ASP A 110 -19.03 -20.44 -9.75
N ASN A 111 -19.96 -19.96 -8.91
CA ASN A 111 -19.90 -20.13 -7.45
C ASN A 111 -19.84 -21.60 -7.04
N THR A 112 -20.69 -22.46 -7.63
CA THR A 112 -20.68 -23.89 -7.31
C THR A 112 -19.35 -24.57 -7.67
N LYS A 113 -18.67 -24.10 -8.73
CA LYS A 113 -17.35 -24.62 -9.11
C LYS A 113 -16.29 -24.18 -8.09
N TRP A 114 -16.36 -22.92 -7.64
CA TRP A 114 -15.45 -22.41 -6.61
C TRP A 114 -15.61 -23.15 -5.28
N ASP A 115 -16.84 -23.43 -4.86
CA ASP A 115 -17.12 -24.10 -3.58
C ASP A 115 -16.41 -25.45 -3.48
N SER A 116 -16.34 -26.21 -4.59
CA SER A 116 -15.57 -27.45 -4.68
C SER A 116 -14.07 -27.20 -4.43
N ILE A 117 -13.50 -26.20 -5.09
CA ILE A 117 -12.07 -25.86 -4.97
C ILE A 117 -11.77 -25.36 -3.55
N SER A 118 -12.59 -24.46 -3.03
CA SER A 118 -12.45 -23.93 -1.66
C SER A 118 -12.50 -25.04 -0.62
N THR A 119 -13.34 -26.07 -0.84
CA THR A 119 -13.38 -27.27 0.01
C THR A 119 -12.08 -28.07 -0.05
N GLU A 120 -11.48 -28.25 -1.24
CA GLU A 120 -10.19 -28.94 -1.40
C GLU A 120 -9.05 -28.19 -0.68
N PHE A 121 -9.00 -26.86 -0.77
CA PHE A 121 -8.05 -26.03 -0.02
C PHE A 121 -8.27 -26.11 1.49
N LYS A 122 -9.53 -26.10 1.93
CA LYS A 122 -9.89 -26.19 3.35
C LYS A 122 -9.43 -27.49 3.99
N ASN A 123 -9.40 -28.60 3.23
CA ASN A 123 -8.84 -29.87 3.69
C ASN A 123 -7.32 -29.79 3.97
N GLU A 124 -6.63 -28.88 3.28
CA GLU A 124 -5.23 -28.53 3.55
C GLU A 124 -5.09 -27.44 4.62
N GLY A 125 -6.17 -27.02 5.28
CA GLY A 125 -6.16 -25.98 6.30
C GLY A 125 -5.98 -24.56 5.76
N ILE A 126 -6.28 -24.32 4.48
CA ILE A 126 -6.20 -23.01 3.85
C ILE A 126 -7.58 -22.59 3.34
N GLU A 127 -8.00 -21.36 3.61
CA GLU A 127 -9.17 -20.74 3.02
C GLU A 127 -8.80 -20.14 1.66
N ALA A 128 -9.37 -20.69 0.58
CA ALA A 128 -9.19 -20.14 -0.77
C ALA A 128 -10.31 -19.18 -1.15
N ASP A 129 -9.91 -18.00 -1.62
CA ASP A 129 -10.80 -16.93 -2.09
C ASP A 129 -10.23 -16.32 -3.39
N TYR A 130 -11.01 -15.46 -4.05
CA TYR A 130 -10.58 -14.77 -5.27
C TYR A 130 -10.98 -13.30 -5.28
N TRP A 131 -10.18 -12.49 -5.96
CA TRP A 131 -10.54 -11.12 -6.35
C TRP A 131 -10.70 -11.06 -7.87
N ASN A 132 -11.93 -10.81 -8.30
CA ASN A 132 -12.31 -10.55 -9.68
C ASN A 132 -12.33 -9.04 -9.96
N LEU A 133 -12.70 -8.63 -11.18
CA LEU A 133 -12.77 -7.21 -11.55
C LEU A 133 -13.70 -6.39 -10.64
N LEU A 134 -14.87 -6.92 -10.26
CA LEU A 134 -15.80 -6.22 -9.37
C LEU A 134 -15.22 -5.99 -7.97
N LYS A 135 -14.53 -6.99 -7.43
CA LYS A 135 -13.83 -6.86 -6.15
C LYS A 135 -12.70 -5.85 -6.25
N LEU A 136 -11.91 -5.88 -7.32
CA LEU A 136 -10.85 -4.91 -7.58
C LEU A 136 -11.39 -3.49 -7.67
N GLU A 137 -12.48 -3.26 -8.40
CA GLU A 137 -13.14 -1.95 -8.48
C GLU A 137 -13.61 -1.46 -7.10
N SER A 138 -14.19 -2.36 -6.30
CA SER A 138 -14.60 -2.04 -4.92
C SER A 138 -13.42 -1.63 -4.04
N GLU A 139 -12.29 -2.32 -4.17
CA GLU A 139 -11.07 -1.96 -3.45
C GLU A 139 -10.46 -0.66 -3.98
N LEU A 140 -10.41 -0.44 -5.30
CA LEU A 140 -9.91 0.79 -5.92
C LEU A 140 -10.71 2.02 -5.51
N ASN A 141 -12.02 1.89 -5.31
CA ASN A 141 -12.86 2.98 -4.79
C ASN A 141 -12.45 3.44 -3.39
N LYS A 142 -11.80 2.59 -2.59
CA LYS A 142 -11.26 2.98 -1.28
C LYS A 142 -9.98 3.80 -1.41
N PHE A 143 -9.26 3.67 -2.52
CA PHE A 143 -7.96 4.28 -2.79
C PHE A 143 -7.97 5.10 -4.09
N PRO A 144 -8.63 6.27 -4.13
CA PRO A 144 -8.69 7.12 -5.33
C PRO A 144 -7.32 7.46 -5.92
N VAL A 145 -6.28 7.54 -5.08
CA VAL A 145 -4.89 7.74 -5.51
C VAL A 145 -4.40 6.65 -6.49
N ILE A 146 -4.75 5.40 -6.26
CA ILE A 146 -4.36 4.28 -7.13
C ILE A 146 -5.15 4.36 -8.43
N THR A 147 -6.46 4.64 -8.32
CA THR A 147 -7.32 4.80 -9.50
C THR A 147 -6.79 5.90 -10.43
N ALA A 148 -6.41 7.05 -9.87
CA ALA A 148 -5.86 8.17 -10.63
C ALA A 148 -4.55 7.82 -11.36
N GLU A 149 -3.67 7.06 -10.70
CA GLU A 149 -2.38 6.65 -11.24
C GLU A 149 -2.54 5.70 -12.45
N TYR A 150 -3.42 4.71 -12.36
CA TYR A 150 -3.54 3.68 -13.41
C TYR A 150 -4.58 4.00 -14.49
N PHE A 151 -5.60 4.79 -14.18
CA PHE A 151 -6.76 4.96 -15.07
C PHE A 151 -7.01 6.42 -15.49
N SER A 152 -6.22 7.39 -15.02
CA SER A 152 -6.41 8.80 -15.39
C SER A 152 -5.21 9.44 -16.08
N GLY A 153 -4.08 8.73 -16.22
CA GLY A 153 -2.85 9.29 -16.77
C GLY A 153 -2.27 10.44 -15.93
N LYS A 154 -2.70 10.55 -14.66
CA LYS A 154 -2.23 11.59 -13.73
C LYS A 154 -0.91 11.15 -13.11
N ASN A 155 -0.04 12.13 -12.85
CA ASN A 155 1.20 11.89 -12.13
C ASN A 155 0.92 11.43 -10.71
N ARG A 156 1.83 10.61 -10.20
CA ARG A 156 1.72 9.99 -8.89
C ARG A 156 1.94 11.00 -7.76
N VAL A 157 0.91 11.20 -6.94
CA VAL A 157 0.91 12.19 -5.84
C VAL A 157 1.25 11.61 -4.46
N PHE A 158 0.95 10.34 -4.20
CA PHE A 158 1.30 9.67 -2.95
C PHE A 158 1.94 8.29 -3.19
N LEU A 159 2.82 7.91 -2.26
CA LEU A 159 3.42 6.59 -2.13
C LEU A 159 2.77 5.87 -0.94
N SER A 160 2.71 4.54 -0.98
CA SER A 160 2.51 3.73 0.23
C SER A 160 3.74 3.81 1.15
N VAL A 161 3.60 3.38 2.41
CA VAL A 161 4.72 3.33 3.36
C VAL A 161 5.86 2.45 2.83
N ILE A 162 5.52 1.28 2.27
CA ILE A 162 6.48 0.34 1.68
C ILE A 162 7.27 1.00 0.54
N GLU A 163 6.59 1.75 -0.31
CA GLU A 163 7.23 2.42 -1.44
C GLU A 163 8.09 3.61 -1.02
N ALA A 164 7.65 4.38 -0.02
CA ALA A 164 8.46 5.44 0.56
C ALA A 164 9.74 4.89 1.20
N GLU A 165 9.64 3.81 1.96
CA GLU A 165 10.80 3.13 2.54
C GLU A 165 11.72 2.55 1.46
N ALA A 166 11.15 1.93 0.41
CA ALA A 166 11.93 1.41 -0.70
C ALA A 166 12.68 2.51 -1.46
N ALA A 167 12.04 3.66 -1.71
CA ALA A 167 12.67 4.81 -2.33
C ALA A 167 13.88 5.30 -1.51
N LEU A 168 13.72 5.45 -0.19
CA LEU A 168 14.81 5.82 0.70
C LEU A 168 15.95 4.79 0.70
N LYS A 169 15.65 3.49 0.66
CA LYS A 169 16.68 2.44 0.58
C LYS A 169 17.51 2.50 -0.70
N THR A 170 17.03 3.10 -1.78
CA THR A 170 17.84 3.30 -3.00
C THR A 170 18.91 4.37 -2.83
N GLU A 171 18.74 5.27 -1.86
CA GLU A 171 19.73 6.27 -1.52
C GLU A 171 20.79 5.66 -0.61
N ALA A 172 22.05 5.59 -1.08
CA ALA A 172 23.13 4.88 -0.41
C ALA A 172 23.35 5.29 1.07
N GLN A 173 23.03 6.54 1.42
CA GLN A 173 23.15 7.06 2.80
C GLN A 173 22.05 6.52 3.75
N PHE A 174 20.91 6.08 3.20
CA PHE A 174 19.75 5.61 3.96
C PHE A 174 19.71 4.08 4.10
N ALA A 175 20.26 3.33 3.13
CA ALA A 175 20.25 1.87 3.16
C ALA A 175 20.86 1.27 4.44
N GLU A 176 22.03 1.77 4.85
CA GLU A 176 22.70 1.29 6.07
C GLU A 176 22.03 1.83 7.34
N THR A 177 21.63 3.09 7.34
CA THR A 177 21.07 3.75 8.54
C THR A 177 19.69 3.21 8.91
N LEU A 178 18.88 2.77 7.94
CA LEU A 178 17.60 2.14 8.22
C LEU A 178 17.73 0.79 8.95
N SER A 179 18.89 0.14 8.88
CA SER A 179 19.18 -1.14 9.54
C SER A 179 19.69 -1.00 10.97
N ILE A 180 20.11 0.21 11.37
CA ILE A 180 20.62 0.51 12.70
C ILE A 180 19.44 0.89 13.61
N PRO A 181 19.38 0.39 14.87
CA PRO A 181 18.40 0.84 15.83
C PRO A 181 18.47 2.36 16.03
N TYR A 182 17.37 3.05 15.77
CA TYR A 182 17.21 4.44 16.16
C TYR A 182 16.83 4.44 17.65
N ILE A 183 17.55 5.20 18.47
CA ILE A 183 17.40 5.17 19.94
C ILE A 183 17.36 6.60 20.45
N GLY A 184 16.60 6.83 21.53
CA GLY A 184 16.60 8.09 22.27
C GLY A 184 15.46 9.04 21.92
N HIS A 185 14.51 8.62 21.10
CA HIS A 185 13.40 9.45 20.61
C HIS A 185 12.03 9.04 21.19
N SER A 186 12.01 8.51 22.42
CA SER A 186 10.78 8.03 23.06
C SER A 186 9.79 9.15 23.38
N GLU A 187 10.28 10.36 23.64
CA GLU A 187 9.44 11.53 23.91
C GLU A 187 8.73 11.98 22.62
N GLU A 188 9.46 12.02 21.50
CA GLU A 188 8.92 12.34 20.18
C GLU A 188 7.90 11.30 19.70
N GLN A 189 8.16 10.01 19.95
CA GLN A 189 7.17 8.96 19.69
C GLN A 189 5.90 9.16 20.49
N LYS A 190 6.01 9.56 21.77
CA LYS A 190 4.84 9.85 22.60
C LYS A 190 4.07 11.07 22.08
N LEU A 191 4.76 12.12 21.68
CA LEU A 191 4.14 13.30 21.05
C LEU A 191 3.37 12.92 19.77
N PHE A 192 3.92 12.00 18.98
CA PHE A 192 3.23 11.48 17.81
C PHE A 192 1.97 10.67 18.18
N ASP A 193 2.05 9.80 19.20
CA ASP A 193 0.90 9.04 19.68
C ASP A 193 -0.22 9.97 20.19
N ASP A 194 0.14 10.95 21.01
CA ASP A 194 -0.78 11.97 21.53
C ASP A 194 -1.40 12.78 20.37
N PHE A 195 -0.60 13.11 19.36
CA PHE A 195 -1.07 13.75 18.13
C PHE A 195 -2.09 12.89 17.38
N LEU A 196 -1.85 11.59 17.19
CA LEU A 196 -2.79 10.68 16.53
C LEU A 196 -4.13 10.58 17.28
N LEU A 197 -4.12 10.65 18.61
CA LEU A 197 -5.34 10.62 19.42
C LEU A 197 -6.06 11.97 19.51
N SER A 198 -5.36 13.08 19.27
CA SER A 198 -5.92 14.43 19.39
C SER A 198 -7.04 14.68 18.38
N LYS A 199 -8.19 15.20 18.84
CA LYS A 199 -9.27 15.64 17.94
C LYS A 199 -9.08 17.08 17.43
N GLU A 200 -8.33 17.87 18.19
CA GLU A 200 -8.08 19.30 17.94
C GLU A 200 -6.87 19.50 17.01
N THR A 201 -5.82 18.70 17.23
CA THR A 201 -4.55 18.85 16.52
C THR A 201 -4.59 18.08 15.21
N ARG A 202 -4.48 18.80 14.09
CA ARG A 202 -4.49 18.21 12.74
C ARG A 202 -3.15 18.24 12.03
N VAL A 203 -2.21 19.08 12.48
CA VAL A 203 -0.87 19.15 11.90
C VAL A 203 0.18 19.01 13.00
N LEU A 204 1.14 18.12 12.76
CA LEU A 204 2.34 17.94 13.58
C LEU A 204 3.58 18.37 12.79
N PRO A 205 4.14 19.56 13.06
CA PRO A 205 5.41 19.94 12.45
C PRO A 205 6.58 19.26 13.18
N ILE A 206 7.51 18.69 12.41
CA ILE A 206 8.76 18.12 12.91
C ILE A 206 9.88 19.02 12.43
N ILE A 207 10.40 19.84 13.33
CA ILE A 207 11.32 20.92 12.98
C ILE A 207 12.72 20.56 13.43
N GLY A 208 13.68 20.69 12.51
CA GLY A 208 15.08 20.65 12.90
C GLY A 208 16.04 20.63 11.72
N GLU A 209 17.31 20.80 12.03
CA GLU A 209 18.37 20.96 11.03
C GLU A 209 18.51 19.74 10.11
N GLY A 210 19.25 19.91 9.02
CA GLY A 210 19.61 18.79 8.14
C GLY A 210 20.43 17.74 8.91
N GLY A 211 20.18 16.45 8.65
CA GLY A 211 20.98 15.35 9.21
C GLY A 211 20.60 14.88 10.62
N ILE A 212 19.59 15.47 11.28
CA ILE A 212 19.17 15.04 12.64
C ILE A 212 18.31 13.76 12.66
N GLY A 213 18.00 13.18 11.49
CA GLY A 213 17.20 11.97 11.38
C GLY A 213 15.69 12.16 11.21
N LYS A 214 15.21 13.33 10.77
CA LYS A 214 13.75 13.59 10.56
C LYS A 214 13.09 12.54 9.65
N THR A 215 13.66 12.28 8.47
CA THR A 215 13.15 11.28 7.52
C THR A 215 13.12 9.87 8.13
N ARG A 216 14.14 9.49 8.91
CA ARG A 216 14.14 8.21 9.64
C ARG A 216 13.01 8.14 10.66
N PHE A 217 12.86 9.20 11.45
CA PHE A 217 11.79 9.30 12.43
C PHE A 217 10.40 9.22 11.76
N LEU A 218 10.20 9.90 10.63
CA LEU A 218 8.98 9.80 9.83
C LEU A 218 8.68 8.36 9.43
N ILE A 219 9.67 7.59 8.95
CA ILE A 219 9.46 6.18 8.57
C ILE A 219 9.00 5.32 9.76
N GLU A 220 9.59 5.51 10.94
CA GLU A 220 9.21 4.73 12.11
C GLU A 220 7.79 5.03 12.60
N ILE A 221 7.41 6.31 12.65
CA ILE A 221 6.07 6.70 13.10
C ILE A 221 5.00 6.28 12.09
N VAL A 222 5.30 6.24 10.77
CA VAL A 222 4.32 5.80 9.77
C VAL A 222 4.13 4.30 9.76
N GLN A 223 5.20 3.52 9.95
CA GLN A 223 5.11 2.07 10.13
C GLN A 223 4.25 1.74 11.36
N LYS A 224 4.44 2.48 12.46
CA LYS A 224 3.60 2.35 13.65
C LYS A 224 2.15 2.77 13.38
N ALA A 225 1.93 3.88 12.70
CA ALA A 225 0.60 4.39 12.39
C ALA A 225 -0.19 3.43 11.49
N ALA A 226 0.45 2.84 10.48
CA ALA A 226 -0.17 1.96 9.52
C ALA A 226 -0.64 0.61 10.10
N ARG A 227 -0.29 0.30 11.37
CA ARG A 227 -0.87 -0.83 12.12
C ARG A 227 -2.28 -0.53 12.65
N ASN A 228 -2.70 0.74 12.62
CA ASN A 228 -4.04 1.16 12.99
C ASN A 228 -4.90 1.27 11.72
N PRO A 229 -6.25 1.31 11.85
CA PRO A 229 -7.16 1.47 10.70
C PRO A 229 -7.17 2.91 10.14
N ILE A 230 -5.98 3.49 9.95
CA ILE A 230 -5.76 4.81 9.36
C ILE A 230 -5.04 4.64 8.02
N GLN A 231 -5.48 5.36 7.00
CA GLN A 231 -4.78 5.42 5.74
C GLN A 231 -3.53 6.28 5.88
N VAL A 232 -2.36 5.73 5.61
CA VAL A 232 -1.11 6.50 5.61
C VAL A 232 -0.65 6.78 4.18
N LEU A 233 -0.46 8.06 3.86
CA LEU A 233 -0.08 8.54 2.53
C LEU A 233 1.24 9.32 2.62
N TRP A 234 2.28 8.84 1.94
CA TRP A 234 3.54 9.58 1.84
C TRP A 234 3.53 10.49 0.62
N ALA A 235 3.67 11.79 0.83
CA ALA A 235 3.63 12.81 -0.21
C ALA A 235 4.78 12.66 -1.20
N ASN A 236 4.45 12.64 -2.51
CA ASN A 236 5.41 12.99 -3.54
C ASN A 236 5.44 14.53 -3.66
N VAL A 237 6.33 15.17 -2.90
CA VAL A 237 6.43 16.62 -2.78
C VAL A 237 6.61 17.31 -4.13
N GLU A 238 7.41 16.72 -5.03
CA GLU A 238 7.65 17.27 -6.37
C GLU A 238 6.33 17.35 -7.15
N THR A 239 5.58 16.25 -7.20
CA THR A 239 4.31 16.19 -7.94
C THR A 239 3.24 17.08 -7.28
N MET A 240 3.13 17.04 -5.95
CA MET A 240 2.16 17.86 -5.21
C MET A 240 2.46 19.36 -5.30
N THR A 241 3.71 19.75 -5.51
CA THR A 241 4.06 21.16 -5.72
C THR A 241 3.45 21.68 -7.03
N CYS A 242 3.44 20.86 -8.08
CA CYS A 242 3.01 21.22 -9.43
C CYS A 242 1.50 21.22 -9.68
N SER A 243 0.69 20.61 -8.80
CA SER A 243 -0.78 20.54 -8.98
C SER A 243 -1.53 20.60 -7.65
N ASN A 244 -2.81 21.00 -7.69
CA ASN A 244 -3.74 20.92 -6.56
C ASN A 244 -4.58 19.63 -6.59
N ASP A 245 -4.52 18.85 -7.67
CA ASP A 245 -5.43 17.72 -7.88
C ASP A 245 -5.21 16.57 -6.90
N TRP A 246 -4.11 16.58 -6.16
CA TRP A 246 -3.78 15.57 -5.15
C TRP A 246 -4.85 15.46 -4.05
N ILE A 247 -5.64 16.51 -3.80
CA ILE A 247 -6.73 16.48 -2.81
C ILE A 247 -7.79 15.45 -3.20
N ASN A 248 -8.07 15.34 -4.51
CA ASN A 248 -9.04 14.37 -5.04
C ASN A 248 -8.52 12.92 -4.98
N ALA A 249 -7.22 12.74 -4.72
CA ALA A 249 -6.61 11.43 -4.55
C ALA A 249 -6.79 10.87 -3.13
N ILE A 250 -7.26 11.69 -2.17
CA ILE A 250 -7.52 11.27 -0.80
C ILE A 250 -9.00 10.90 -0.64
N ASN A 251 -9.27 9.78 0.02
CA ASN A 251 -10.62 9.36 0.34
C ASN A 251 -11.20 10.25 1.45
N PRO A 252 -12.25 11.07 1.20
CA PRO A 252 -12.78 12.00 2.21
C PRO A 252 -13.48 11.29 3.38
N SER A 253 -13.85 10.02 3.22
CA SER A 253 -14.52 9.26 4.28
C SER A 253 -13.54 8.53 5.20
N ALA A 254 -12.30 8.29 4.73
CA ALA A 254 -11.27 7.60 5.47
C ALA A 254 -10.60 8.53 6.49
N GLU A 255 -10.19 7.96 7.62
CA GLU A 255 -9.21 8.59 8.48
C GLU A 255 -7.86 8.51 7.77
N THR A 256 -7.19 9.65 7.58
CA THR A 256 -5.98 9.72 6.75
C THR A 256 -4.88 10.52 7.44
N LEU A 257 -3.67 9.95 7.45
CA LEU A 257 -2.44 10.60 7.84
C LEU A 257 -1.59 10.87 6.59
N VAL A 258 -1.34 12.15 6.29
CA VAL A 258 -0.48 12.59 5.20
C VAL A 258 0.90 12.94 5.74
N ILE A 259 1.95 12.40 5.11
CA ILE A 259 3.33 12.59 5.53
C ILE A 259 4.05 13.41 4.48
N ILE A 260 4.62 14.54 4.88
CA ILE A 260 5.27 15.47 3.96
C ILE A 260 6.70 15.67 4.43
N ASP A 261 7.64 15.08 3.71
CA ASP A 261 9.06 15.13 4.03
C ASP A 261 9.75 16.32 3.34
N GLU A 262 10.30 17.22 4.14
CA GLU A 262 11.05 18.42 3.74
C GLU A 262 10.51 19.21 2.52
N PRO A 263 9.22 19.63 2.49
CA PRO A 263 8.69 20.40 1.37
C PRO A 263 9.43 21.73 1.20
N GLU A 264 9.86 22.02 -0.03
CA GLU A 264 10.54 23.29 -0.35
C GLU A 264 9.56 24.45 -0.54
N SER A 265 8.37 24.12 -1.03
CA SER A 265 7.36 25.10 -1.40
C SER A 265 6.50 25.53 -0.21
N VAL A 266 6.65 26.79 0.20
CA VAL A 266 5.75 27.44 1.18
C VAL A 266 4.29 27.37 0.73
N SER A 267 4.03 27.46 -0.59
CA SER A 267 2.66 27.38 -1.11
C SER A 267 2.08 25.96 -1.01
N LEU A 268 2.89 24.91 -1.11
CA LEU A 268 2.43 23.54 -0.82
C LEU A 268 2.01 23.41 0.65
N ILE A 269 2.84 23.90 1.57
CA ILE A 269 2.55 23.85 3.00
C ILE A 269 1.23 24.61 3.29
N ARG A 270 1.05 25.82 2.75
CA ARG A 270 -0.20 26.60 2.95
C ARG A 270 -1.43 25.84 2.48
N ARG A 271 -1.38 25.27 1.28
CA ARG A 271 -2.46 24.44 0.73
C ARG A 271 -2.78 23.26 1.64
N VAL A 272 -1.76 22.56 2.12
CA VAL A 272 -1.93 21.43 3.05
C VAL A 272 -2.69 21.86 4.31
N PHE A 273 -2.32 23.00 4.92
CA PHE A 273 -3.04 23.54 6.07
C PHE A 273 -4.49 23.92 5.76
N GLU A 274 -4.76 24.46 4.57
CA GLU A 274 -6.13 24.80 4.15
C GLU A 274 -7.00 23.55 4.02
N PHE A 275 -6.48 22.47 3.42
CA PHE A 275 -7.26 21.25 3.13
C PHE A 275 -7.39 20.29 4.32
N ILE A 276 -6.42 20.26 5.24
CA ILE A 276 -6.45 19.40 6.43
C ILE A 276 -7.49 19.82 7.47
N ARG A 277 -8.12 20.99 7.29
CA ARG A 277 -9.24 21.45 8.13
C ARG A 277 -10.50 20.60 7.97
N ALA A 278 -10.54 19.65 7.04
CA ALA A 278 -11.61 18.66 6.94
C ALA A 278 -11.44 17.53 7.98
N ASP A 279 -12.52 17.16 8.66
CA ASP A 279 -12.55 16.53 10.01
C ASP A 279 -11.88 15.16 10.22
N LYS A 280 -11.27 14.56 9.20
CA LYS A 280 -10.70 13.20 9.27
C LYS A 280 -9.24 13.10 8.84
N TRP A 281 -8.63 14.21 8.43
CA TRP A 281 -7.28 14.21 7.91
C TRP A 281 -6.30 14.82 8.91
N LYS A 282 -5.11 14.26 8.95
CA LYS A 282 -3.98 14.74 9.73
C LYS A 282 -2.76 14.82 8.83
N ALA A 283 -1.82 15.73 9.14
CA ALA A 283 -0.50 15.67 8.54
C ALA A 283 0.64 15.76 9.54
N VAL A 284 1.72 15.07 9.18
CA VAL A 284 3.05 15.31 9.74
C VAL A 284 3.89 15.97 8.67
N ILE A 285 4.54 17.08 9.01
CA ILE A 285 5.35 17.86 8.07
C ILE A 285 6.75 18.02 8.65
N ALA A 286 7.76 17.42 8.03
CA ALA A 286 9.15 17.65 8.40
C ALA A 286 9.66 18.94 7.77
N LEU A 287 10.23 19.84 8.58
CA LEU A 287 10.65 21.17 8.15
C LEU A 287 12.06 21.48 8.66
N ARG A 288 12.78 22.31 7.90
CA ARG A 288 14.02 22.95 8.36
C ARG A 288 13.69 24.29 9.03
N PRO A 289 14.40 24.71 10.10
CA PRO A 289 14.10 25.94 10.85
C PRO A 289 14.03 27.20 9.98
N VAL A 290 14.92 27.34 9.00
CA VAL A 290 14.94 28.47 8.05
C VAL A 290 13.62 28.63 7.28
N ARG A 291 12.86 27.54 7.10
CA ARG A 291 11.59 27.53 6.36
C ARG A 291 10.38 27.96 7.20
N LEU A 292 10.55 28.21 8.50
CA LEU A 292 9.53 28.75 9.40
C LEU A 292 9.48 30.28 9.45
N ALA A 293 10.55 30.96 9.02
CA ALA A 293 10.63 32.42 9.08
C ALA A 293 9.45 33.15 8.40
N PRO A 294 8.94 32.70 7.23
CA PRO A 294 7.77 33.33 6.59
C PRO A 294 6.42 33.10 7.30
N TRP A 295 6.40 32.46 8.47
CA TRP A 295 5.19 32.02 9.18
C TRP A 295 5.06 32.59 10.60
N LEU A 296 6.12 33.23 11.11
CA LEU A 296 6.13 33.87 12.43
C LEU A 296 5.87 35.39 12.36
N ASP A 297 5.70 35.91 11.14
CA ASP A 297 5.30 37.30 10.84
C ASP A 297 3.82 37.40 10.46
#